data_AF-A0A964VUL5-F1
#
_entry.id   AF-A0A964VUL5-F1
#
_cell.length_a   1.000
_cell.length_b   1.000
_cell.length_c   1.000
_cell.angle_alpha   90.00
_cell.angle_beta   90.00
_cell.angle_gamma   90.00
#
_symmetry.space_group_name_H-M   'P 1'
#
loop_
_entity.id
_entity.type
_entity.pdbx_description
1 polymer ?
#
loop_
_entity_poly.entity_id
_entity_poly.type
_entity_poly.pdbx_seq_one_letter_code
_entity_poly.pdbx_strand_id
1 'polypeptide(L)'
;MNGWKVFSWRWVLVGLLYILGVGCETYGKADWKSRVGHYSWDQAIEELGPPESEAKTSDGSRVASWVISRSRTYSTAIRGSMYWSWSGQDVTTTAESHLLLTFSAQGQLKVW
;
A
#
# COMPACT_ATOMS: atom_id res chain seq x y z
N MET A 1 -16.30 -57.27 -1.68
CA MET A 1 -16.88 -55.91 -1.54
C MET A 1 -16.29 -55.31 -0.27
N ASN A 2 -16.03 -54.00 -0.25
CA ASN A 2 -15.85 -53.13 0.93
C ASN A 2 -14.39 -52.85 1.37
N GLY A 3 -13.67 -52.06 0.56
CA GLY A 3 -12.41 -51.42 0.95
C GLY A 3 -12.47 -49.91 0.77
N TRP A 4 -13.19 -49.19 1.64
CA TRP A 4 -13.01 -47.75 1.80
C TRP A 4 -13.57 -47.29 3.15
N LYS A 5 -12.78 -47.50 4.21
CA LYS A 5 -12.94 -46.77 5.47
C LYS A 5 -11.63 -46.06 5.76
N VAL A 6 -11.49 -44.85 5.26
CA VAL A 6 -10.70 -43.78 5.88
C VAL A 6 -11.09 -42.44 5.26
N PHE A 7 -12.38 -42.08 5.32
CA PHE A 7 -12.74 -40.65 5.29
C PHE A 7 -12.37 -40.07 6.66
N SER A 8 -11.07 -40.01 6.92
CA SER A 8 -10.52 -39.53 8.17
C SER A 8 -10.65 -38.01 8.14
N TRP A 9 -11.72 -37.54 8.79
CA TRP A 9 -12.07 -36.14 9.01
C TRP A 9 -10.88 -35.28 9.48
N ARG A 10 -9.92 -35.90 10.18
CA ARG A 10 -8.64 -35.28 10.54
C ARG A 10 -7.85 -34.76 9.33
N TRP A 11 -7.81 -35.49 8.22
CA TRP A 11 -7.10 -35.05 7.02
C TRP A 11 -7.86 -33.96 6.26
N VAL A 12 -9.19 -33.97 6.31
CA VAL A 12 -10.02 -32.90 5.75
C VAL A 12 -9.81 -31.60 6.52
N LEU A 13 -9.79 -31.65 7.87
CA LEU A 13 -9.53 -30.49 8.70
C LEU A 13 -8.10 -29.93 8.54
N VAL A 14 -7.11 -30.81 8.40
CA VAL A 14 -5.72 -30.39 8.12
C VAL A 14 -5.60 -29.75 6.74
N GLY A 15 -6.27 -30.30 5.72
CA GLY A 15 -6.33 -29.69 4.39
C GLY A 15 -7.03 -28.33 4.40
N LEU A 16 -8.13 -28.19 5.15
CA LEU A 16 -8.85 -26.92 5.30
C LEU A 16 -8.01 -25.85 5.99
N LEU A 17 -7.31 -26.20 7.06
CA LEU A 17 -6.39 -25.31 7.78
C LEU A 17 -5.22 -24.86 6.90
N TYR A 18 -4.72 -25.74 6.01
CA TYR A 18 -3.65 -25.39 5.08
C TYR A 18 -4.09 -24.33 4.06
N ILE A 19 -5.31 -24.41 3.53
CA ILE A 19 -5.85 -23.43 2.57
C ILE A 19 -6.06 -22.06 3.25
N LEU A 20 -6.53 -22.06 4.50
CA LEU A 20 -6.76 -20.83 5.27
C LEU A 20 -5.45 -20.14 5.72
N GLY A 21 -4.33 -20.88 5.81
CA GLY A 21 -3.04 -20.37 6.27
C GLY A 21 -2.23 -19.60 5.22
N VAL A 22 -2.53 -19.72 3.93
CA VAL A 22 -1.77 -19.05 2.85
C VAL A 22 -2.18 -17.57 2.67
N GLY A 23 -3.20 -17.10 3.39
CA GLY A 23 -3.74 -15.74 3.27
C GLY A 23 -3.09 -14.67 4.14
N CYS A 24 -1.99 -14.95 4.85
CA CYS A 24 -1.27 -13.94 5.63
C CYS A 24 -0.30 -13.15 4.74
N GLU A 25 -0.80 -12.60 3.64
CA GLU A 25 -0.08 -11.52 2.97
C GLU A 25 -0.19 -10.31 3.88
N THR A 26 0.97 -9.79 4.30
CA THR A 26 1.06 -8.61 5.13
C THR A 26 0.43 -7.45 4.35
N TYR A 27 -0.81 -7.13 4.69
CA TYR A 27 -1.64 -6.08 4.11
C TYR A 27 -0.97 -4.71 4.39
N GLY A 28 0.09 -4.40 3.66
CA GLY A 28 1.02 -3.34 4.07
C GLY A 28 1.59 -2.51 2.93
N LYS A 29 1.45 -2.92 1.67
CA LYS A 29 1.86 -2.14 0.51
C LYS A 29 0.87 -2.38 -0.61
N ALA A 30 0.34 -1.32 -1.20
CA ALA A 30 -0.49 -1.44 -2.40
C ALA A 30 0.34 -2.14 -3.48
N ASP A 31 -0.11 -3.31 -3.94
CA ASP A 31 0.57 -4.07 -4.99
C ASP A 31 0.31 -3.38 -6.34
N TRP A 32 1.11 -2.35 -6.63
CA TRP A 32 1.08 -1.64 -7.91
C TRP A 32 1.67 -2.48 -9.04
N LYS A 33 2.46 -3.49 -8.70
CA LYS A 33 3.11 -4.37 -9.68
C LYS A 33 2.10 -5.21 -10.48
N SER A 34 1.09 -5.79 -9.83
CA SER A 34 0.01 -6.53 -10.52
C SER A 34 -0.90 -5.64 -11.38
N ARG A 35 -0.90 -4.33 -11.12
CA ARG A 35 -1.75 -3.35 -11.80
C ARG A 35 -1.15 -2.85 -13.12
N VAL A 36 0.16 -3.01 -13.33
CA VAL A 36 0.83 -2.59 -14.56
C VAL A 36 0.23 -3.30 -15.78
N GLY A 37 -0.11 -2.54 -16.81
CA GLY A 37 -0.70 -3.02 -18.07
C GLY A 37 -2.22 -3.13 -18.07
N HIS A 38 -2.89 -3.19 -16.90
CA HIS A 38 -4.35 -3.28 -16.81
C HIS A 38 -5.00 -2.02 -16.22
N TYR A 39 -4.28 -1.32 -15.35
CA TYR A 39 -4.77 -0.12 -14.68
C TYR A 39 -4.81 1.07 -15.62
N SER A 40 -5.93 1.77 -15.68
CA SER A 40 -6.15 2.92 -16.57
C SER A 40 -6.05 4.26 -15.84
N TRP A 41 -5.89 5.33 -16.62
CA TRP A 41 -5.93 6.69 -16.08
C TRP A 41 -7.21 6.99 -15.31
N ASP A 42 -8.38 6.67 -15.87
CA ASP A 42 -9.66 6.98 -15.23
C ASP A 42 -9.84 6.21 -13.92
N GLN A 43 -9.36 4.95 -13.87
CA GLN A 43 -9.36 4.17 -12.64
C GLN A 43 -8.45 4.79 -11.57
N ALA A 44 -7.31 5.36 -11.96
CA ALA A 44 -6.43 6.08 -11.05
C ALA A 44 -7.12 7.31 -10.45
N ILE A 45 -7.86 8.07 -11.27
CA ILE A 45 -8.63 9.24 -10.81
C ILE A 45 -9.77 8.83 -9.89
N GLU A 46 -10.45 7.72 -10.17
CA GLU A 46 -11.54 7.21 -9.34
C GLU A 46 -11.05 6.72 -7.97
N GLU A 47 -9.92 6.02 -7.92
CA GLU A 47 -9.37 5.46 -6.67
C GLU A 47 -8.56 6.47 -5.85
N LEU A 48 -7.74 7.31 -6.49
CA LEU A 48 -6.80 8.21 -5.81
C LEU A 48 -7.25 9.68 -5.84
N GLY A 49 -8.23 10.02 -6.68
CA GLY A 49 -8.62 11.40 -6.95
C GLY A 49 -7.71 12.09 -7.97
N PRO A 50 -7.88 13.41 -8.16
CA PRO A 50 -7.07 14.17 -9.10
C PRO A 50 -5.59 14.14 -8.68
N PRO A 51 -4.65 13.98 -9.64
CA PRO A 51 -3.24 14.03 -9.35
C PRO A 51 -2.83 15.41 -8.85
N GLU A 52 -1.81 15.44 -8.02
CA GLU A 52 -1.20 16.70 -7.57
C GLU A 52 -0.46 17.39 -8.72
N SER A 53 0.22 16.59 -9.55
CA SER A 53 0.99 17.08 -10.69
C SER A 53 0.91 16.10 -11.85
N GLU A 54 0.85 16.63 -13.06
CA GLU A 54 0.94 15.87 -14.31
C GLU A 54 2.01 16.45 -15.23
N ALA A 55 2.73 15.56 -15.92
CA ALA A 55 3.72 15.89 -16.93
C ALA A 55 3.49 15.02 -18.17
N LYS A 56 3.30 15.65 -19.32
CA LYS A 56 3.18 14.95 -20.61
C LYS A 56 4.56 14.88 -21.25
N THR A 57 4.98 13.66 -21.60
CA THR A 57 6.24 13.41 -22.31
C THR A 57 6.03 13.62 -23.82
N SER A 58 7.10 13.95 -24.53
CA SER A 58 7.11 14.06 -26.00
C SER A 58 6.64 12.80 -26.72
N ASP A 59 6.79 11.62 -26.09
CA ASP A 59 6.37 10.32 -26.63
C ASP A 59 4.85 10.07 -26.50
N GLY A 60 4.09 11.02 -25.97
CA GLY A 60 2.64 10.88 -25.73
C GLY A 60 2.29 10.12 -24.45
N SER A 61 3.28 9.66 -23.67
CA SER A 61 3.07 9.18 -22.31
C SER A 61 2.76 10.32 -21.35
N ARG A 62 2.01 10.02 -20.30
CA ARG A 62 1.70 10.95 -19.20
C ARG A 62 2.26 10.39 -17.90
N VAL A 63 2.97 11.21 -17.15
CA VAL A 63 3.45 10.91 -15.81
C VAL A 63 2.61 11.74 -14.86
N ALA A 64 2.08 11.13 -13.82
CA ALA A 64 1.31 11.83 -12.81
C ALA A 64 1.75 11.43 -11.40
N SER A 65 1.67 12.40 -10.49
CA SER A 65 2.09 12.27 -9.11
C SER A 65 0.91 12.41 -8.17
N TRP A 66 0.80 11.51 -7.20
CA TRP A 66 -0.19 11.53 -6.12
C TRP A 66 0.48 11.53 -4.76
N VAL A 67 0.00 12.35 -3.82
CA VAL A 67 0.45 12.28 -2.42
C VAL A 67 -0.27 11.15 -1.70
N ILE A 68 0.46 10.11 -1.32
CA ILE A 68 -0.12 8.96 -0.58
C ILE A 68 -0.06 9.16 0.92
N SER A 69 0.99 9.83 1.42
CA SER A 69 1.07 10.22 2.82
C SER A 69 1.68 11.61 2.91
N ARG A 70 0.99 12.53 3.57
CA ARG A 70 1.48 13.90 3.80
C ARG A 70 2.40 13.92 5.00
N SER A 71 3.39 14.81 4.95
CA SER A 71 4.20 15.10 6.14
C SER A 71 3.33 15.61 7.29
N ARG A 72 3.62 15.15 8.51
CA ARG A 72 2.98 15.60 9.74
C ARG A 72 4.05 15.90 10.76
N THR A 73 3.97 17.08 11.35
CA THR A 73 4.83 17.46 12.47
C THR A 73 4.01 17.38 13.75
N TYR A 74 4.50 16.61 14.71
CA TYR A 74 3.91 16.54 16.04
C TYR A 74 4.96 16.83 17.10
N SER A 75 4.55 17.55 18.15
CA SER A 75 5.35 17.79 19.33
C SER A 75 4.87 16.89 20.47
N THR A 76 5.81 16.22 21.14
CA THR A 76 5.53 15.50 22.38
C THR A 76 6.20 16.23 23.54
N ALA A 77 5.44 16.49 24.61
CA ALA A 77 5.97 17.15 25.79
C ALA A 77 6.83 16.14 26.57
N ILE A 78 8.09 16.49 26.79
CA ILE A 78 8.98 15.69 27.61
C ILE A 78 8.74 16.09 29.07
N ARG A 79 8.20 15.16 29.87
CA ARG A 79 8.06 15.38 31.31
C ARG A 79 9.42 15.14 31.98
N GLY A 80 10.08 16.21 32.38
CA GLY A 80 11.30 16.16 33.19
C GLY A 80 11.08 15.57 34.58
N SER A 81 12.12 14.99 35.18
CA SER A 81 12.10 14.47 36.55
C SER A 81 12.05 15.61 37.57
N MET A 82 11.39 15.37 38.71
CA MET A 82 10.93 16.35 39.71
C MET A 82 12.00 17.31 40.29
N TYR A 83 13.28 17.10 40.01
CA TYR A 83 14.39 17.89 40.56
C TYR A 83 15.03 18.88 39.60
N TRP A 84 14.72 18.82 38.30
CA TRP A 84 15.23 19.76 37.30
C TRP A 84 14.10 20.05 36.31
N SER A 85 13.40 21.16 36.53
CA SER A 85 12.36 21.65 35.60
C SER A 85 13.01 22.13 34.31
N TRP A 86 13.25 21.22 33.38
CA TRP A 86 13.34 21.54 31.98
C TRP A 86 12.24 20.78 31.25
N SER A 87 11.14 21.47 30.97
CA SER A 87 10.08 20.98 30.09
C SER A 87 10.51 21.23 28.65
N GLY A 88 11.15 20.23 28.03
CA GLY A 88 11.45 20.23 26.60
C GLY A 88 10.27 19.74 25.76
N GLN A 89 10.33 19.97 24.45
CA GLN A 89 9.44 19.35 23.47
C GLN A 89 10.28 18.62 22.44
N ASP A 90 9.97 17.34 22.21
CA ASP A 90 10.51 16.62 21.05
C ASP A 90 9.58 16.88 19.87
N VAL A 91 10.14 17.41 18.78
CA VAL A 91 9.42 17.65 17.53
C VAL A 91 9.81 16.55 16.55
N THR A 92 8.84 15.75 16.12
CA THR A 92 9.04 14.72 15.10
C THR A 92 8.24 15.07 13.86
N THR A 93 8.89 15.02 12.71
CA THR A 93 8.27 15.23 11.40
C THR A 93 8.30 13.93 10.61
N THR A 94 7.13 13.48 10.13
CA THR A 94 7.05 12.33 9.23
C THR A 94 7.38 12.75 7.80
N ALA A 95 8.09 11.89 7.08
CA ALA A 95 8.36 12.11 5.66
C ALA A 95 7.08 12.05 4.82
N GLU A 96 7.05 12.85 3.76
CA GLU A 96 6.00 12.80 2.74
C GLU A 96 6.33 11.70 1.73
N SER A 97 5.30 11.00 1.23
CA SER A 97 5.45 9.97 0.21
C SER A 97 4.54 10.25 -0.98
N HIS A 98 5.15 10.29 -2.17
CA HIS A 98 4.44 10.44 -3.43
C HIS A 98 4.47 9.13 -4.22
N LEU A 99 3.41 8.88 -5.00
CA LEU A 99 3.29 7.79 -5.94
C LEU A 99 3.32 8.37 -7.36
N LEU A 100 4.25 7.87 -8.18
CA LEU A 100 4.51 8.37 -9.53
C LEU A 100 4.05 7.32 -10.54
N LEU A 101 2.86 7.50 -11.10
CA LEU A 101 2.34 6.59 -12.11
C LEU A 101 2.61 7.14 -13.51
N THR A 102 3.29 6.35 -14.34
CA THR A 102 3.50 6.64 -15.76
C THR A 102 2.52 5.83 -16.59
N PHE A 103 1.67 6.51 -17.34
CA PHE A 103 0.74 5.90 -18.29
C PHE A 103 1.27 6.06 -19.71
N SER A 104 1.07 5.01 -20.50
CA SER A 104 1.31 5.00 -21.94
C SER A 104 0.36 5.93 -22.69
N ALA A 105 0.62 6.18 -23.97
CA ALA A 105 -0.28 6.95 -24.84
C ALA A 105 -1.68 6.32 -24.94
N GLN A 106 -1.78 5.00 -24.74
CA GLN A 106 -3.01 4.22 -24.68
C GLN A 106 -3.77 4.39 -23.36
N GLY A 107 -3.23 5.13 -22.39
CA GLY A 107 -3.85 5.39 -21.09
C GLY A 107 -3.68 4.25 -20.08
N GLN A 108 -2.85 3.24 -20.38
CA GLN A 108 -2.56 2.13 -19.49
C GLN A 108 -1.30 2.36 -18.67
N LEU A 109 -1.31 1.94 -17.41
CA LEU A 109 -0.19 2.04 -16.48
C LEU A 109 1.01 1.24 -17.00
N LYS A 110 2.14 1.92 -17.16
CA LYS A 110 3.41 1.36 -17.64
C LYS A 110 4.44 1.22 -16.50
N VAL A 111 4.52 2.20 -15.62
CA VAL A 111 5.50 2.28 -14.52
C VAL A 111 4.84 2.93 -13.30
N TRP A 112 5.25 2.54 -12.10
CA TRP A 112 4.79 3.07 -10.80
C TRP A 112 5.98 3.39 -9.88
#